data_AF-A0A0U5JU74-F1
#
_entry.id   AF-A0A0U5JU74-F1
#
_cell.length_a   1.000
_cell.length_b   1.000
_cell.length_c   1.000
_cell.angle_alpha   90.00
_cell.angle_beta   90.00
_cell.angle_gamma   90.00
#
_symmetry.space_group_name_H-M   'P 1'
#
loop_
_entity.id
_entity.type
_entity.pdbx_description
1 polymer ?
#
loop_
_entity_poly.entity_id
_entity_poly.type
_entity_poly.pdbx_seq_one_letter_code
_entity_poly.pdbx_strand_id
1 'polypeptide(L)'
;MILVSQQEKVIKILSQSREKLDKANEIISQWVNEHHHQLAATSDSLYCNVLYLLAQSKLFTNQLDLGIKDNDIIETLKKSNRRYPMTKTKAAIEELEALGAIEIVSKRPKQHVITIL
;
A
#
# COMPACT_ATOMS: atom_id res chain seq x y z
N MET A 1 -2.89 38.92 4.41
CA MET A 1 -3.29 37.65 5.06
C MET A 1 -3.06 36.48 4.11
N ILE A 2 -1.80 36.18 3.78
CA ILE A 2 -1.43 35.16 2.77
C ILE A 2 -1.15 33.80 3.43
N LEU A 3 -0.55 33.82 4.62
CA LEU A 3 -0.16 32.64 5.40
C LEU A 3 -1.37 31.78 5.82
N VAL A 4 -2.46 32.42 6.26
CA VAL A 4 -3.70 31.72 6.70
C VAL A 4 -4.33 30.97 5.53
N SER A 5 -4.42 31.58 4.34
CA SER A 5 -4.99 30.88 3.16
C SER A 5 -4.12 29.72 2.66
N GLN A 6 -2.79 29.78 2.87
CA GLN A 6 -1.90 28.66 2.54
C GLN A 6 -2.08 27.51 3.54
N GLN A 7 -2.21 27.81 4.83
CA GLN A 7 -2.49 26.80 5.87
C GLN A 7 -3.83 26.10 5.65
N GLU A 8 -4.88 26.85 5.31
CA GLU A 8 -6.21 26.30 5.00
C GLU A 8 -6.18 25.35 3.78
N LYS A 9 -5.42 25.71 2.73
CA LYS A 9 -5.24 24.84 1.55
C LYS A 9 -4.52 23.54 1.89
N VAL A 10 -3.45 23.62 2.68
CA VAL A 10 -2.70 22.43 3.13
C VAL A 10 -3.58 21.52 3.98
N ILE A 11 -4.34 22.08 4.93
CA ILE A 11 -5.27 21.31 5.76
C ILE A 11 -6.33 20.62 4.89
N LYS A 12 -6.91 21.32 3.92
CA LYS A 12 -7.90 20.75 3.01
C LYS A 12 -7.35 19.57 2.21
N ILE A 13 -6.15 19.71 1.65
CA ILE A 13 -5.48 18.63 0.90
C ILE A 13 -5.23 17.42 1.80
N LEU A 14 -4.69 17.64 3.01
CA LEU A 14 -4.42 16.56 3.95
C LEU A 14 -5.69 15.83 4.38
N SER A 15 -6.78 16.55 4.66
CA SER A 15 -8.07 15.96 5.00
C SER A 15 -8.64 15.11 3.85
N GLN A 16 -8.55 15.60 2.62
CA GLN A 16 -8.99 14.85 1.43
C GLN A 16 -8.15 13.59 1.20
N SER A 17 -6.84 13.68 1.35
CA SER A 17 -5.97 12.52 1.19
C SER A 17 -6.18 11.48 2.30
N ARG A 18 -6.50 11.92 3.53
CA ARG A 18 -6.89 11.03 4.61
C ARG A 18 -8.18 10.28 4.30
N GLU A 19 -9.22 10.97 3.85
CA GLU A 19 -10.49 10.32 3.49
C GLU A 19 -10.31 9.29 2.36
N LYS A 20 -9.46 9.60 1.37
CA LYS A 20 -9.11 8.64 0.31
C LYS A 20 -8.39 7.42 0.85
N LEU A 21 -7.49 7.60 1.82
CA LEU A 21 -6.76 6.51 2.45
C LEU A 21 -7.67 5.64 3.32
N ASP A 22 -8.61 6.25 4.05
CA ASP A 22 -9.59 5.54 4.86
C ASP A 22 -10.46 4.63 3.96
N LYS A 23 -10.96 5.15 2.83
CA LYS A 23 -11.67 4.36 1.81
C LYS A 23 -10.81 3.25 1.21
N ALA A 24 -9.55 3.55 0.91
CA ALA A 24 -8.62 2.54 0.42
C ALA A 24 -8.43 1.40 1.44
N ASN A 25 -8.36 1.73 2.72
CA ASN A 25 -8.20 0.74 3.79
C ASN A 25 -9.44 -0.16 3.95
N GLU A 26 -10.64 0.40 3.75
CA GLU A 26 -11.89 -0.38 3.68
C GLU A 26 -11.86 -1.37 2.51
N ILE A 27 -11.53 -0.89 1.30
CA ILE A 27 -11.44 -1.73 0.10
C ILE A 27 -10.39 -2.84 0.27
N ILE A 28 -9.22 -2.49 0.82
CA ILE A 28 -8.14 -3.46 1.10
C ILE A 28 -8.62 -4.54 2.07
N SER A 29 -9.26 -4.14 3.16
CA SER A 29 -9.75 -5.08 4.18
C SER A 29 -10.81 -6.01 3.62
N GLN A 30 -11.72 -5.47 2.80
CA GLN A 30 -12.73 -6.26 2.10
C GLN A 30 -12.08 -7.25 1.13
N TRP A 31 -11.16 -6.78 0.28
CA TRP A 31 -10.50 -7.61 -0.72
C TRP A 31 -9.73 -8.76 -0.07
N VAL A 32 -8.96 -8.49 0.99
CA VAL A 32 -8.21 -9.53 1.73
C VAL A 32 -9.16 -10.55 2.35
N ASN A 33 -10.30 -10.11 2.90
CA ASN A 33 -11.29 -11.01 3.46
C ASN A 33 -11.94 -11.91 2.39
N GLU A 34 -12.26 -11.35 1.22
CA GLU A 34 -12.83 -12.10 0.08
C GLU A 34 -11.84 -13.15 -0.47
N HIS A 35 -10.55 -12.84 -0.46
CA HIS A 35 -9.50 -13.70 -1.00
C HIS A 35 -8.76 -14.52 0.08
N HIS A 36 -9.23 -14.50 1.33
CA HIS A 36 -8.58 -15.14 2.48
C HIS A 36 -8.22 -16.61 2.23
N HIS A 37 -9.09 -17.36 1.55
CA HIS A 37 -8.87 -18.77 1.24
C HIS A 37 -7.77 -19.04 0.19
N GLN A 38 -7.41 -18.03 -0.61
CA GLN A 38 -6.38 -18.13 -1.65
C GLN A 38 -5.00 -17.65 -1.16
N LEU A 39 -4.97 -16.92 -0.04
CA LEU A 39 -3.75 -16.41 0.57
C LEU A 39 -3.13 -17.50 1.46
N ALA A 40 -1.83 -17.73 1.33
CA ALA A 40 -1.15 -18.70 2.20
C ALA A 40 -1.22 -18.20 3.64
N ALA A 41 -1.64 -19.03 4.60
CA ALA A 41 -1.99 -18.70 5.99
C ALA A 41 -0.85 -18.07 6.85
N THR A 42 -0.32 -16.93 6.42
CA THR A 42 0.76 -16.17 7.05
C THR A 42 0.19 -15.12 7.99
N SER A 43 -0.86 -14.40 7.55
CA SER A 43 -1.82 -13.59 8.32
C SER A 43 -2.40 -12.51 7.39
N ASP A 44 -3.72 -12.31 7.42
CA ASP A 44 -4.42 -11.22 6.70
C ASP A 44 -3.81 -9.84 6.97
N SER A 45 -3.34 -9.63 8.20
CA SER A 45 -2.68 -8.39 8.59
C SER A 45 -1.44 -8.08 7.76
N LEU A 46 -0.69 -9.07 7.30
CA LEU A 46 0.47 -8.84 6.44
C LEU A 46 0.02 -8.32 5.06
N TYR A 47 -0.97 -8.96 4.46
CA TYR A 47 -1.51 -8.54 3.16
C TYR A 47 -2.12 -7.15 3.23
N CYS A 48 -2.93 -6.87 4.26
CA CYS A 48 -3.47 -5.53 4.49
C CYS A 48 -2.35 -4.47 4.63
N ASN A 49 -1.28 -4.78 5.38
CA ASN A 49 -0.17 -3.84 5.57
C ASN A 49 0.62 -3.59 4.26
N VAL A 50 0.85 -4.62 3.44
CA VAL A 50 1.52 -4.47 2.13
C VAL A 50 0.67 -3.60 1.19
N LEU A 51 -0.62 -3.92 1.07
CA LEU A 51 -1.56 -3.16 0.23
C LEU A 51 -1.73 -1.72 0.73
N TYR A 52 -1.75 -1.50 2.04
CA TYR A 52 -1.84 -0.17 2.64
C TYR A 52 -0.62 0.69 2.28
N LEU A 53 0.59 0.14 2.33
CA LEU A 53 1.79 0.88 1.91
C LEU A 53 1.77 1.25 0.42
N LEU A 54 1.26 0.36 -0.43
CA LEU A 54 1.07 0.63 -1.85
C LEU A 54 0.00 1.71 -2.09
N ALA A 55 -1.10 1.67 -1.33
CA ALA A 55 -2.15 2.68 -1.35
C ALA A 55 -1.62 4.06 -0.95
N GLN A 56 -0.83 4.12 0.12
CA GLN A 56 -0.16 5.35 0.53
C GLN A 56 0.74 5.88 -0.59
N SER A 57 1.56 5.02 -1.19
CA SER A 57 2.40 5.40 -2.33
C SER A 57 1.56 5.98 -3.47
N LYS A 58 0.46 5.31 -3.86
CA LYS A 58 -0.42 5.76 -4.96
C LYS A 58 -1.15 7.08 -4.65
N LEU A 59 -1.58 7.29 -3.41
CA LEU A 59 -2.41 8.44 -3.02
C LEU A 59 -1.59 9.70 -2.68
N PHE A 60 -0.38 9.53 -2.15
CA PHE A 60 0.45 10.64 -1.68
C PHE A 60 1.60 10.99 -2.64
N THR A 61 1.83 10.19 -3.68
CA THR A 61 2.72 10.58 -4.78
C THR A 61 1.91 11.21 -5.91
N ASN A 62 2.42 12.31 -6.49
CA ASN A 62 1.81 12.94 -7.68
C ASN A 62 2.11 12.17 -8.97
N GLN A 63 2.68 10.96 -8.88
CA GLN A 63 3.12 10.17 -10.02
C GLN A 63 2.46 8.80 -9.93
N LEU A 64 1.32 8.65 -10.59
CA LEU A 64 0.51 7.42 -10.59
C LEU A 64 1.29 6.18 -11.04
N ASP A 65 2.30 6.37 -11.87
CA ASP A 65 3.17 5.30 -12.41
C ASP A 65 4.35 4.95 -11.49
N LEU A 66 4.56 5.72 -10.41
CA LEU A 66 5.68 5.51 -9.50
C LEU A 66 5.29 4.51 -8.40
N GLY A 67 5.41 3.24 -8.73
CA GLY A 67 5.27 2.16 -7.75
C GLY A 67 6.33 2.21 -6.66
N ILE A 68 6.04 1.56 -5.54
CA ILE A 68 6.99 1.39 -4.43
C ILE A 68 7.86 0.16 -4.70
N LYS A 69 9.14 0.22 -4.32
CA LYS A 69 10.06 -0.91 -4.46
C LYS A 69 9.76 -1.97 -3.41
N ASP A 70 9.88 -3.23 -3.77
CA ASP A 70 9.66 -4.35 -2.82
C ASP A 70 10.59 -4.26 -1.61
N ASN A 71 11.84 -3.85 -1.84
CA ASN A 71 12.81 -3.65 -0.77
C ASN A 71 12.36 -2.56 0.21
N ASP A 72 11.73 -1.49 -0.27
CA ASP A 72 11.24 -0.39 0.56
C ASP A 72 10.01 -0.83 1.37
N ILE A 73 9.11 -1.64 0.77
CA ILE A 73 8.00 -2.28 1.50
C ILE A 73 8.56 -3.15 2.65
N ILE A 74 9.51 -4.04 2.34
CA ILE A 74 10.11 -4.96 3.31
C ILE A 74 10.79 -4.19 4.44
N GLU A 75 11.58 -3.16 4.12
CA GLU A 75 12.26 -2.35 5.12
C GLU A 75 11.28 -1.60 6.01
N THR A 76 10.22 -1.03 5.43
CA THR A 76 9.18 -0.29 6.15
C THR A 76 8.45 -1.21 7.13
N LEU A 77 8.03 -2.40 6.68
CA LEU A 77 7.37 -3.38 7.54
C LEU A 77 8.30 -3.90 8.64
N LYS A 78 9.58 -4.11 8.34
CA LYS A 78 10.58 -4.51 9.34
C LYS A 78 10.76 -3.46 10.44
N LYS A 79 10.70 -2.18 10.08
CA LYS A 79 10.81 -1.04 11.02
C LYS A 79 9.56 -0.86 11.87
N SER A 80 8.37 -0.92 11.25
CA SER A 80 7.10 -0.68 11.94
C SER A 80 6.62 -1.88 12.75
N ASN A 81 6.89 -3.10 12.29
CA ASN A 81 6.38 -4.31 12.90
C ASN A 81 7.36 -5.47 12.66
N ARG A 82 8.30 -5.66 13.60
CA ARG A 82 9.34 -6.71 13.56
C ARG A 82 8.79 -8.16 13.53
N ARG A 83 7.49 -8.34 13.36
CA ARG A 83 6.77 -9.62 13.32
C ARG A 83 6.91 -10.36 11.99
N TYR A 84 7.23 -9.69 10.88
CA TYR A 84 7.24 -10.34 9.56
C TYR A 84 8.65 -10.58 9.04
N PRO A 85 9.05 -11.85 8.82
CA PRO A 85 10.29 -12.18 8.12
C PRO A 85 10.27 -11.69 6.67
N MET A 86 11.44 -11.31 6.15
CA MET A 86 11.60 -10.86 4.76
C MET A 86 11.06 -11.86 3.73
N THR A 87 11.28 -13.16 3.95
CA THR A 87 10.80 -14.23 3.07
C THR A 87 9.27 -14.27 3.00
N LYS A 88 8.60 -14.05 4.14
CA LYS A 88 7.15 -14.01 4.25
C LYS A 88 6.57 -12.77 3.58
N THR A 89 7.20 -11.61 3.72
CA THR A 89 6.79 -10.39 3.00
C THR A 89 6.95 -10.55 1.50
N LYS A 90 8.04 -11.17 1.02
CA LYS A 90 8.22 -11.44 -0.41
C LYS A 90 7.16 -12.39 -0.96
N ALA A 91 6.90 -13.50 -0.27
CA ALA A 91 5.84 -14.42 -0.65
C ALA A 91 4.47 -13.72 -0.71
N ALA A 92 4.17 -12.86 0.25
CA ALA A 92 2.93 -12.08 0.24
C ALA A 92 2.83 -11.14 -0.98
N ILE A 93 3.92 -10.47 -1.37
CA ILE A 93 3.96 -9.63 -2.58
C ILE A 93 3.70 -10.48 -3.83
N GLU A 94 4.37 -11.63 -3.94
CA GLU A 94 4.20 -12.56 -5.08
C GLU A 94 2.77 -13.12 -5.18
N GLU A 95 2.15 -13.45 -4.04
CA GLU A 95 0.75 -13.91 -4.00
C GLU A 95 -0.23 -12.79 -4.40
N LEU A 96 -0.03 -11.57 -3.89
CA LEU A 96 -0.84 -10.42 -4.28
C LEU A 96 -0.70 -10.10 -5.76
N GLU A 97 0.50 -10.25 -6.33
CA GLU A 97 0.75 -10.09 -7.76
C GLU A 97 0.03 -11.17 -8.57
N ALA A 98 0.11 -12.44 -8.14
CA ALA A 98 -0.54 -13.56 -8.79
C ALA A 98 -2.07 -13.45 -8.78
N LEU A 99 -2.65 -12.87 -7.73
CA LEU A 99 -4.09 -12.62 -7.59
C LEU A 99 -4.53 -11.31 -8.28
N GLY A 100 -3.63 -10.57 -8.92
CA GLY A 100 -3.93 -9.32 -9.61
C GLY A 100 -4.27 -8.14 -8.69
N ALA A 101 -3.98 -8.26 -7.38
CA ALA A 101 -4.20 -7.19 -6.42
C ALA A 101 -3.23 -6.02 -6.65
N ILE A 102 -2.04 -6.36 -7.13
CA ILE A 102 -0.94 -5.46 -7.43
C ILE A 102 -0.33 -5.80 -8.79
N GLU A 103 0.26 -4.80 -9.45
CA GLU A 103 0.90 -4.95 -10.76
C GLU A 103 2.35 -4.47 -10.72
N ILE A 104 3.24 -5.14 -11.45
CA ILE A 104 4.63 -4.69 -11.65
C ILE A 104 4.64 -3.48 -12.59
N VAL A 105 5.19 -2.36 -12.11
CA VAL A 105 5.45 -1.17 -12.94
C VAL A 105 6.92 -1.04 -13.37
N SER A 106 7.84 -1.67 -12.63
CA SER A 106 9.26 -1.71 -13.00
C SER A 106 9.89 -3.01 -12.53
N LYS A 107 10.81 -3.57 -13.33
CA LYS A 107 11.50 -4.84 -13.03
C LYS A 107 12.87 -4.64 -12.37
N ARG A 108 13.49 -3.45 -12.46
CA ARG A 108 14.84 -3.18 -11.93
C ARG A 108 14.97 -1.72 -11.46
N PRO A 109 14.83 -1.43 -10.15
CA PRO A 109 14.40 -2.35 -9.08
C PRO A 109 12.94 -2.80 -9.26
N LYS A 110 12.56 -3.97 -8.71
CA LYS A 110 11.17 -4.46 -8.78
C LYS A 110 10.26 -3.51 -8.00
N GLN A 111 9.24 -2.99 -8.67
CA GLN A 111 8.28 -2.02 -8.12
C GLN A 111 6.86 -2.46 -8.45
N HIS A 112 5.97 -2.24 -7.49
CA HIS A 112 4.55 -2.54 -7.66
C HIS A 112 3.67 -1.33 -7.39
N VAL A 113 2.49 -1.36 -8.01
CA VAL A 113 1.37 -0.45 -7.74
C VAL A 113 0.15 -1.27 -7.33
N ILE A 114 -0.73 -0.68 -6.53
CA ILE A 114 -2.01 -1.30 -6.16
C ILE A 114 -3.07 -1.06 -7.25
N THR A 115 -3.74 -2.15 -7.63
CA THR A 115 -4.72 -2.15 -8.75
C THR A 115 -6.16 -2.26 -8.26
N ILE A 116 -6.37 -2.72 -7.03
CA ILE A 116 -7.71 -2.88 -6.42
C ILE A 116 -8.33 -1.57 -5.89
N LEU A 117 -7.67 -0.43 -6.09
CA LEU A 117 -8.13 0.91 -5.69
C LEU A 117 -8.53 1.76 -6.88
#